data_AF-A0A1D3TPQ9-F1
#
_entry.id   AF-A0A1D3TPQ9-F1
#
_cell.length_a   1.000
_cell.length_b   1.000
_cell.length_c   1.000
_cell.angle_alpha   90.00
_cell.angle_beta   90.00
_cell.angle_gamma   90.00
#
_symmetry.space_group_name_H-M   'P 1'
#
loop_
_entity.id
_entity.type
_entity.pdbx_description
1 polymer ?
#
loop_
_entity_poly.entity_id
_entity_poly.type
_entity_poly.pdbx_seq_one_letter_code
_entity_poly.pdbx_strand_id
1 'polypeptide(L)'
;MQKSIRHHNSKKKRQSKRTAYIAVFSLVAVFAAVIALIVSLDGSRLNLKINDTLVEKDEYLRIMDENIYEVTQYFTEKYHAGVDKAFWGKEFGGEVPSRMLADKTIEDLKYFRGVYENAREKGYVDSMQYRDLVKRFENENAARKEKISKGEAVYGLSEFTLPLFIEYEMDVIQKNYCDNLENPGMQITEEERQTYYEENKNSIFIKDDDIELEFVRIPYEQDGLSDQETEELKQAMTAMYKEATSETGLESLLGSYENLRSYFASQKILSGERSGYDNLIGDVLELAGELKKGEYSQVIDEYGTLYLIFCKDRVDYDYQSISEVTDVINKNLREEHYDGIIREKAETSVVEGKIEDVYQFTLKQVVK
;
A
#
# COMPACT_ATOMS: atom_id res chain seq x y z
N MET A 1 31.01 23.67 93.24
CA MET A 1 29.93 24.11 92.32
C MET A 1 30.25 24.00 90.82
N GLN A 2 31.22 23.19 90.35
CA GLN A 2 31.59 23.12 88.91
C GLN A 2 31.21 21.83 88.15
N LYS A 3 30.76 20.76 88.82
CA LYS A 3 30.37 19.50 88.14
C LYS A 3 28.94 19.50 87.56
N SER A 4 28.03 20.33 88.06
CA SER A 4 26.61 20.34 87.63
C SER A 4 26.38 21.06 86.27
N ILE A 5 27.18 22.08 85.96
CA ILE A 5 27.02 22.90 84.74
C ILE A 5 27.54 22.17 83.48
N ARG A 6 28.60 21.36 83.60
CA ARG A 6 29.14 20.56 82.47
C ARG A 6 28.16 19.48 82.00
N HIS A 7 27.37 18.88 82.89
CA HIS A 7 26.47 17.80 82.52
C HIS A 7 25.25 18.32 81.74
N HIS A 8 24.73 19.49 82.10
CA HIS A 8 23.58 20.13 81.46
C HIS A 8 23.91 20.61 80.02
N ASN A 9 25.10 21.20 79.80
CA ASN A 9 25.55 21.61 78.47
C ASN A 9 25.83 20.43 77.53
N SER A 10 26.29 19.28 78.04
CA SER A 10 26.53 18.08 77.20
C SER A 10 25.23 17.46 76.67
N LYS A 11 24.15 17.43 77.50
CA LYS A 11 22.84 16.90 77.10
C LYS A 11 22.16 17.80 76.06
N LYS A 12 22.22 19.13 76.24
CA LYS A 12 21.66 20.11 75.29
C LYS A 12 22.37 20.08 73.94
N LYS A 13 23.70 19.95 73.92
CA LYS A 13 24.51 19.82 72.70
C LYS A 13 24.28 18.47 71.98
N ARG A 14 24.02 17.39 72.72
CA ARG A 14 23.69 16.06 72.16
C ARG A 14 22.25 16.00 71.62
N GLN A 15 21.29 16.69 72.26
CA GLN A 15 19.94 16.88 71.73
C GLN A 15 19.94 17.74 70.46
N SER A 16 20.65 18.87 70.45
CA SER A 16 20.81 19.76 69.27
C SER A 16 21.42 19.04 68.06
N LYS A 17 22.43 18.19 68.29
CA LYS A 17 23.00 17.34 67.23
C LYS A 17 22.00 16.30 66.73
N ARG A 18 21.24 15.64 67.62
CA ARG A 18 20.19 14.68 67.24
C ARG A 18 19.07 15.34 66.43
N THR A 19 18.61 16.52 66.81
CA THR A 19 17.60 17.27 66.04
C THR A 19 18.15 17.74 64.69
N ALA A 20 19.43 18.10 64.60
CA ALA A 20 20.08 18.42 63.33
C ALA A 20 20.19 17.20 62.41
N TYR A 21 20.56 16.02 62.94
CA TYR A 21 20.60 14.78 62.16
C TYR A 21 19.21 14.36 61.66
N ILE A 22 18.17 14.49 62.50
CA ILE A 22 16.79 14.20 62.10
C ILE A 22 16.34 15.17 60.99
N ALA A 23 16.62 16.48 61.13
CA ALA A 23 16.27 17.47 60.12
C ALA A 23 16.97 17.21 58.77
N VAL A 24 18.26 16.86 58.78
CA VAL A 24 19.01 16.52 57.56
C VAL A 24 18.48 15.22 56.92
N PHE A 25 18.18 14.20 57.72
CA PHE A 25 17.64 12.94 57.21
C PHE A 25 16.24 13.11 56.62
N SER A 26 15.38 13.91 57.27
CA SER A 26 14.07 14.28 56.72
C SER A 26 14.19 15.06 55.41
N LEU A 27 15.17 15.96 55.29
CA LEU A 27 15.39 16.73 54.06
C LEU A 27 15.87 15.83 52.90
N VAL A 28 16.76 14.88 53.19
CA VAL A 28 17.24 13.89 52.21
C VAL A 28 16.11 12.95 51.79
N ALA A 29 15.27 12.50 52.72
CA ALA A 29 14.12 11.65 52.41
C ALA A 29 13.07 12.38 51.55
N VAL A 30 12.80 13.66 51.83
CA VAL A 30 11.92 14.49 50.99
C VAL A 30 12.55 14.72 49.62
N PHE A 31 13.85 14.99 49.54
CA PHE A 31 14.53 15.18 48.26
C PHE A 31 14.55 13.89 47.42
N ALA A 32 14.77 12.74 48.05
CA ALA A 32 14.68 11.43 47.39
C ALA A 32 13.25 11.11 46.95
N ALA A 33 12.23 11.45 47.74
CA ALA A 33 10.83 11.30 47.36
C ALA A 33 10.43 12.23 46.21
N VAL A 34 10.95 13.47 46.18
CA VAL A 34 10.75 14.42 45.08
C VAL A 34 11.47 13.95 43.81
N ILE A 35 12.69 13.43 43.90
CA ILE A 35 13.38 12.82 42.75
C ILE A 35 12.63 11.59 42.27
N ALA A 36 12.17 10.71 43.16
CA ALA A 36 11.37 9.54 42.79
C ALA A 36 10.04 9.96 42.15
N LEU A 37 9.41 11.04 42.62
CA LEU A 37 8.20 11.61 42.03
C LEU A 37 8.50 12.21 40.65
N ILE A 38 9.58 12.97 40.49
CA ILE A 38 10.01 13.55 39.20
C ILE A 38 10.37 12.45 38.19
N VAL A 39 11.06 11.40 38.62
CA VAL A 39 11.38 10.22 37.79
C VAL A 39 10.11 9.41 37.46
N SER A 40 9.15 9.34 38.37
CA SER A 40 7.84 8.70 38.11
C SER A 40 6.90 9.56 37.26
N LEU A 41 7.12 10.87 37.23
CA LEU A 41 6.45 11.84 36.35
C LEU A 41 7.19 12.02 35.02
N ASP A 42 8.37 11.42 34.85
CA ASP A 42 9.09 11.41 33.60
C ASP A 42 8.46 10.35 32.69
N GLY A 43 7.33 10.70 32.07
CA GLY A 43 6.68 9.98 30.96
C GLY A 43 7.54 9.92 29.69
N SER A 44 8.87 9.86 29.86
CA SER A 44 9.89 9.78 28.81
C SER A 44 10.18 8.35 28.38
N ARG A 45 9.82 7.36 29.19
CA ARG A 45 10.06 5.95 28.91
C ARG A 45 8.81 5.31 28.35
N LEU A 46 8.88 4.88 27.10
CA LEU A 46 7.88 4.00 26.50
C LEU A 46 7.82 2.71 27.34
N ASN A 47 6.63 2.41 27.87
CA ASN A 47 6.34 1.18 28.60
C ASN A 47 5.07 0.56 28.03
N LEU A 48 5.24 -0.10 26.89
CA LEU A 48 4.19 -0.74 26.11
C LEU A 48 4.64 -2.17 25.82
N LYS A 49 3.75 -3.13 26.03
CA LYS A 49 3.93 -4.51 25.58
C LYS A 49 2.76 -4.94 24.70
N ILE A 50 3.06 -5.86 23.80
CA ILE A 50 2.07 -6.58 23.00
C ILE A 50 2.38 -8.07 23.19
N ASN A 51 1.38 -8.86 23.61
CA ASN A 51 1.52 -10.30 23.88
C ASN A 51 2.73 -10.61 24.79
N ASP A 52 2.79 -9.95 25.95
CA ASP A 52 3.88 -10.02 26.93
C ASP A 52 5.27 -9.54 26.46
N THR A 53 5.41 -9.13 25.20
CA THR A 53 6.68 -8.68 24.62
C THR A 53 6.78 -7.16 24.65
N LEU A 54 7.86 -6.65 25.24
CA LEU A 54 8.12 -5.21 25.31
C LEU A 54 8.36 -4.64 23.90
N VAL A 55 7.65 -3.56 23.56
CA VAL A 55 7.87 -2.79 22.35
C VAL A 55 9.15 -1.98 22.51
N GLU A 56 10.10 -2.17 21.58
CA GLU A 56 11.34 -1.42 21.60
C GLU A 56 11.07 0.05 21.22
N LYS A 57 11.82 0.98 21.79
CA LYS A 57 11.60 2.42 21.52
C LYS A 57 11.70 2.75 20.04
N ASP A 58 12.73 2.23 19.37
CA ASP A 58 12.99 2.55 17.96
C ASP A 58 11.98 1.87 17.03
N GLU A 59 11.40 0.73 17.45
CA GLU A 59 10.28 0.08 16.77
C GLU A 59 9.04 0.97 16.81
N TYR A 60 8.68 1.47 18.01
CA TYR A 60 7.55 2.38 18.18
C TYR A 60 7.72 3.66 17.35
N LEU A 61 8.90 4.28 17.41
CA LEU A 61 9.15 5.54 16.69
C LEU A 61 9.05 5.36 15.18
N ARG A 62 9.57 4.25 14.63
CA ARG A 62 9.46 3.96 13.20
C ARG A 62 8.00 3.88 12.76
N ILE A 63 7.18 3.08 13.45
CA ILE A 63 5.76 2.90 13.09
C ILE A 63 4.96 4.18 13.35
N MET A 64 5.31 4.93 14.40
CA MET A 64 4.72 6.24 14.66
C MET A 64 4.98 7.21 13.50
N ASP A 65 6.21 7.26 12.98
CA ASP A 65 6.58 8.15 11.88
C ASP A 65 5.78 7.85 10.59
N GLU A 66 5.46 6.57 10.34
CA GLU A 66 4.62 6.13 9.21
C GLU A 66 3.18 6.69 9.29
N ASN A 67 2.68 6.94 10.50
CA ASN A 67 1.31 7.41 10.74
C ASN A 67 1.16 8.94 10.79
N ILE A 68 2.26 9.71 10.85
CA ILE A 68 2.20 11.18 11.01
C ILE A 68 1.40 11.84 9.90
N TYR A 69 1.64 11.45 8.65
CA TYR A 69 0.99 12.05 7.49
C TYR A 69 -0.52 11.81 7.50
N GLU A 70 -0.95 10.55 7.69
CA GLU A 70 -2.37 10.18 7.68
C GLU A 70 -3.15 10.93 8.77
N VAL A 71 -2.61 10.97 10.00
CA VAL A 71 -3.25 11.71 11.11
C VAL A 71 -3.34 13.19 10.78
N THR A 72 -2.26 13.77 10.25
CA THR A 72 -2.25 15.18 9.86
C THR A 72 -3.30 15.49 8.80
N GLN A 73 -3.40 14.64 7.78
CA GLN A 73 -4.38 14.75 6.70
C GLN A 73 -5.81 14.67 7.24
N TYR A 74 -6.11 13.68 8.08
CA TYR A 74 -7.43 13.50 8.70
C TYR A 74 -7.89 14.77 9.43
N PHE A 75 -7.05 15.36 10.29
CA PHE A 75 -7.45 16.58 11.02
C PHE A 75 -7.51 17.82 10.13
N THR A 76 -6.69 17.89 9.07
CA THR A 76 -6.74 18.97 8.09
C THR A 76 -8.03 18.93 7.27
N GLU A 77 -8.45 17.74 6.84
CA GLU A 77 -9.67 17.56 6.04
C GLU A 77 -10.93 17.72 6.89
N LYS A 78 -10.98 17.06 8.06
CA LYS A 78 -12.18 17.04 8.93
C LYS A 78 -12.40 18.34 9.71
N TYR A 79 -11.33 18.96 10.20
CA TYR A 79 -11.41 20.12 11.10
C TYR A 79 -10.80 21.40 10.53
N HIS A 80 -10.23 21.36 9.32
CA HIS A 80 -9.47 22.48 8.74
C HIS A 80 -8.35 22.96 9.68
N ALA A 81 -7.75 22.02 10.41
CA ALA A 81 -6.70 22.31 11.38
C ALA A 81 -5.41 22.74 10.68
N GLY A 82 -4.79 23.82 11.17
CA GLY A 82 -3.42 24.18 10.78
C GLY A 82 -2.41 23.28 11.51
N VAL A 83 -1.35 22.87 10.80
CA VAL A 83 -0.31 21.96 11.32
C VAL A 83 0.85 22.78 11.85
N ASP A 84 0.91 22.93 13.18
CA ASP A 84 2.00 23.59 13.89
C ASP A 84 2.42 22.77 15.13
N LYS A 85 3.27 23.30 16.01
CA LYS A 85 3.66 22.57 17.23
C LYS A 85 2.51 22.38 18.23
N ALA A 86 1.53 23.28 18.25
CA ALA A 86 0.39 23.21 19.15
C ALA A 86 -0.67 22.22 18.67
N PHE A 87 -0.75 21.99 17.34
CA PHE A 87 -1.63 21.02 16.68
C PHE A 87 -1.69 19.68 17.43
N TRP A 88 -0.53 19.08 17.70
CA TRP A 88 -0.46 17.73 18.26
C TRP A 88 -1.11 17.56 19.63
N GLY A 89 -1.10 18.61 20.47
CA GLY A 89 -1.68 18.60 21.80
C GLY A 89 -3.06 19.28 21.90
N LYS A 90 -3.58 19.83 20.81
CA LYS A 90 -4.84 20.56 20.79
C LYS A 90 -6.03 19.61 20.56
N GLU A 91 -7.12 19.87 21.26
CA GLU A 91 -8.37 19.15 21.05
C GLU A 91 -9.18 19.73 19.89
N PHE A 92 -9.68 18.86 19.01
CA PHE A 92 -10.58 19.18 17.91
C PHE A 92 -11.80 18.26 18.01
N GLY A 93 -12.93 18.81 18.47
CA GLY A 93 -14.19 18.06 18.57
C GLY A 93 -14.10 16.79 19.43
N GLY A 94 -13.33 16.81 20.52
CA GLY A 94 -13.11 15.66 21.41
C GLY A 94 -11.92 14.78 21.05
N GLU A 95 -11.28 14.99 19.89
CA GLU A 95 -10.14 14.20 19.42
C GLU A 95 -8.83 15.00 19.59
N VAL A 96 -7.73 14.32 19.91
CA VAL A 96 -6.40 14.95 20.06
C VAL A 96 -5.43 14.25 19.09
N PRO A 97 -4.75 14.97 18.17
CA PRO A 97 -3.93 14.34 17.15
C PRO A 97 -2.83 13.42 17.69
N SER A 98 -2.14 13.79 18.77
CA SER A 98 -1.12 12.91 19.36
C SER A 98 -1.68 11.62 19.97
N ARG A 99 -2.94 11.63 20.44
CA ARG A 99 -3.61 10.43 20.96
C ARG A 99 -4.02 9.52 19.81
N MET A 100 -4.62 10.07 18.77
CA MET A 100 -4.93 9.33 17.54
C MET A 100 -3.67 8.71 16.93
N LEU A 101 -2.57 9.47 16.86
CA LEU A 101 -1.28 8.97 16.38
C LEU A 101 -0.79 7.78 17.22
N ALA A 102 -0.90 7.88 18.55
CA ALA A 102 -0.50 6.79 19.43
C ALA A 102 -1.40 5.55 19.26
N ASP A 103 -2.71 5.73 19.15
CA ASP A 103 -3.67 4.64 18.94
C ASP A 103 -3.39 3.92 17.62
N LYS A 104 -3.22 4.66 16.51
CA LYS A 104 -2.86 4.08 15.21
C LYS A 104 -1.50 3.38 15.24
N THR A 105 -0.51 3.97 15.91
CA THR A 105 0.80 3.32 16.10
C THR A 105 0.66 1.97 16.82
N ILE A 106 -0.21 1.88 17.83
CA ILE A 106 -0.47 0.62 18.55
C ILE A 106 -1.15 -0.40 17.64
N GLU A 107 -2.11 0.00 16.81
CA GLU A 107 -2.76 -0.90 15.85
C GLU A 107 -1.79 -1.44 14.80
N ASP A 108 -0.93 -0.59 14.23
CA ASP A 108 0.07 -1.02 13.27
C ASP A 108 1.17 -1.87 13.92
N LEU A 109 1.54 -1.59 15.17
CA LEU A 109 2.40 -2.46 15.96
C LEU A 109 1.78 -3.84 16.15
N LYS A 110 0.47 -3.94 16.40
CA LYS A 110 -0.23 -5.24 16.54
C LYS A 110 -0.19 -6.02 15.23
N TYR A 111 -0.44 -5.38 14.09
CA TYR A 111 -0.32 -6.01 12.77
C TYR A 111 1.11 -6.49 12.51
N PHE A 112 2.09 -5.61 12.70
CA PHE A 112 3.52 -5.92 12.56
C PHE A 112 3.93 -7.11 13.44
N ARG A 113 3.47 -7.14 14.70
CA ARG A 113 3.70 -8.28 15.61
C ARG A 113 3.04 -9.55 15.12
N GLY A 114 1.80 -9.48 14.65
CA GLY A 114 1.08 -10.61 14.09
C GLY A 114 1.86 -11.29 12.96
N VAL A 115 2.44 -10.50 12.05
CA VAL A 115 3.29 -11.01 10.95
C VAL A 115 4.52 -11.74 11.48
N TYR A 116 5.32 -11.11 12.34
CA TYR A 116 6.57 -11.71 12.82
C TYR A 116 6.38 -12.84 13.83
N GLU A 117 5.31 -12.82 14.62
CA GLU A 117 4.91 -13.94 15.47
C GLU A 117 4.53 -15.15 14.63
N ASN A 118 3.68 -14.96 13.62
CA ASN A 118 3.29 -16.01 12.68
C ASN A 118 4.51 -16.55 11.92
N ALA A 119 5.37 -15.67 11.42
CA ALA A 119 6.59 -16.04 10.71
C ALA A 119 7.51 -16.91 11.59
N ARG A 120 7.66 -16.57 12.87
CA ARG A 120 8.44 -17.37 13.83
C ARG A 120 7.79 -18.72 14.12
N GLU A 121 6.47 -18.75 14.32
CA GLU A 121 5.70 -19.99 14.54
C GLU A 121 5.84 -20.97 13.37
N LYS A 122 5.93 -20.46 12.13
CA LYS A 122 6.15 -21.25 10.91
C LYS A 122 7.62 -21.50 10.57
N GLY A 123 8.56 -20.92 11.32
CA GLY A 123 9.99 -21.09 11.11
C GLY A 123 10.58 -20.31 9.94
N TYR A 124 9.90 -19.26 9.46
CA TYR A 124 10.42 -18.36 8.42
C TYR A 124 11.43 -17.34 8.97
N VAL A 125 11.37 -17.05 10.26
CA VAL A 125 12.35 -16.23 10.98
C VAL A 125 12.67 -16.86 12.34
N ASP A 126 13.92 -16.71 12.79
CA ASP A 126 14.35 -17.22 14.10
C ASP A 126 13.84 -16.38 15.28
N SER A 127 13.57 -15.09 15.04
CA SER A 127 13.20 -14.12 16.08
C SER A 127 12.24 -13.05 15.54
N MET A 128 11.23 -12.73 16.36
CA MET A 128 10.26 -11.64 16.15
C MET A 128 10.72 -10.30 16.74
N GLN A 129 11.90 -10.25 17.39
CA GLN A 129 12.40 -9.04 18.06
C GLN A 129 12.86 -8.02 17.03
N TYR A 130 12.54 -6.74 17.23
CA TYR A 130 12.88 -5.68 16.29
C TYR A 130 14.40 -5.53 16.09
N ARG A 131 15.18 -5.62 17.16
CA ARG A 131 16.65 -5.63 17.04
C ARG A 131 17.21 -6.75 16.17
N ASP A 132 16.55 -7.90 16.10
CA ASP A 132 17.02 -9.03 15.29
C ASP A 132 16.61 -8.87 13.83
N LEU A 133 15.47 -8.22 13.56
CA LEU A 133 15.13 -7.70 12.23
C LEU A 133 16.21 -6.73 11.74
N VAL A 134 16.60 -5.74 12.56
CA VAL A 134 17.65 -4.79 12.19
C VAL A 134 18.98 -5.50 11.86
N LYS A 135 19.33 -6.57 12.56
CA LYS A 135 20.50 -7.39 12.20
C LYS A 135 20.32 -8.11 10.87
N ARG A 136 19.14 -8.64 10.57
CA ARG A 136 18.87 -9.27 9.25
C ARG A 136 19.00 -8.25 8.12
N PHE A 137 18.48 -7.04 8.33
CA PHE A 137 18.67 -5.90 7.44
C PHE A 137 20.16 -5.59 7.19
N GLU A 138 20.94 -5.42 8.25
CA GLU A 138 22.38 -5.13 8.15
C GLU A 138 23.14 -6.25 7.42
N ASN A 139 22.82 -7.50 7.74
CA ASN A 139 23.43 -8.68 7.11
C ASN A 139 23.08 -8.77 5.61
N GLU A 140 21.84 -8.50 5.22
CA GLU A 140 21.40 -8.52 3.82
C GLU A 140 22.16 -7.46 3.00
N ASN A 141 22.26 -6.23 3.52
CA ASN A 141 23.02 -5.16 2.86
C ASN A 141 24.52 -5.48 2.79
N ALA A 142 25.10 -6.07 3.84
CA ALA A 142 26.49 -6.50 3.83
C ALA A 142 26.73 -7.59 2.77
N ALA A 143 25.84 -8.57 2.66
CA ALA A 143 25.93 -9.63 1.66
C ALA A 143 25.80 -9.09 0.22
N ARG A 144 24.87 -8.15 -0.02
CA ARG A 144 24.73 -7.48 -1.33
C ARG A 144 25.99 -6.71 -1.70
N LYS A 145 26.55 -5.94 -0.77
CA LYS A 145 27.80 -5.21 -0.96
C LYS A 145 28.97 -6.14 -1.31
N GLU A 146 29.07 -7.28 -0.64
CA GLU A 146 30.09 -8.29 -0.95
C GLU A 146 29.92 -8.85 -2.38
N LYS A 147 28.70 -9.24 -2.78
CA LYS A 147 28.40 -9.72 -4.14
C LYS A 147 28.79 -8.69 -5.21
N ILE A 148 28.39 -7.43 -5.02
CA ILE A 148 28.73 -6.34 -5.93
C ILE A 148 30.25 -6.17 -6.04
N SER A 149 30.99 -6.25 -4.91
CA SER A 149 32.45 -6.14 -4.92
C SER A 149 33.15 -7.27 -5.69
N LYS A 150 32.51 -8.44 -5.79
CA LYS A 150 32.98 -9.60 -6.56
C LYS A 150 32.53 -9.59 -8.03
N GLY A 151 31.73 -8.60 -8.44
CA GLY A 151 31.13 -8.55 -9.78
C GLY A 151 30.01 -9.56 -9.99
N GLU A 152 29.44 -10.11 -8.90
CA GLU A 152 28.27 -10.99 -8.95
C GLU A 152 27.00 -10.17 -9.14
N ALA A 153 26.01 -10.73 -9.84
CA ALA A 153 24.73 -10.07 -10.03
C ALA A 153 23.96 -10.00 -8.70
N VAL A 154 23.47 -8.80 -8.37
CA VAL A 154 22.47 -8.58 -7.30
C VAL A 154 21.14 -8.26 -7.98
N TYR A 155 20.10 -9.00 -7.62
CA TYR A 155 18.75 -8.74 -8.10
C TYR A 155 18.07 -7.68 -7.21
N GLY A 156 17.40 -6.71 -7.84
CA GLY A 156 16.76 -5.60 -7.16
C GLY A 156 17.74 -4.51 -6.70
N LEU A 157 17.45 -3.88 -5.56
CA LEU A 157 18.24 -2.77 -5.03
C LEU A 157 19.66 -3.20 -4.63
N SER A 158 20.64 -2.35 -4.90
CA SER A 158 22.03 -2.60 -4.48
C SER A 158 22.21 -2.52 -2.97
N GLU A 159 21.40 -1.68 -2.31
CA GLU A 159 21.33 -1.49 -0.86
C GLU A 159 19.89 -1.10 -0.50
N PHE A 160 19.35 -1.70 0.56
CA PHE A 160 18.06 -1.35 1.12
C PHE A 160 18.18 -0.22 2.15
N THR A 161 17.13 0.59 2.27
CA THR A 161 16.83 1.30 3.51
C THR A 161 16.07 0.36 4.45
N LEU A 162 16.04 0.64 5.76
CA LEU A 162 15.32 -0.21 6.71
C LEU A 162 13.82 -0.36 6.38
N PRO A 163 13.06 0.70 6.01
CA PRO A 163 11.67 0.55 5.59
C PRO A 163 11.49 -0.38 4.38
N LEU A 164 12.30 -0.21 3.32
CA LEU A 164 12.22 -1.06 2.13
C LEU A 164 12.62 -2.50 2.42
N PHE A 165 13.54 -2.73 3.35
CA PHE A 165 13.87 -4.09 3.80
C PHE A 165 12.71 -4.73 4.57
N ILE A 166 12.01 -3.98 5.42
CA ILE A 166 10.84 -4.49 6.15
C ILE A 166 9.73 -4.87 5.17
N GLU A 167 9.42 -4.02 4.20
CA GLU A 167 8.45 -4.32 3.13
C GLU A 167 8.84 -5.59 2.38
N TYR A 168 10.11 -5.68 1.95
CA TYR A 168 10.65 -6.86 1.28
C TYR A 168 10.57 -8.13 2.14
N GLU A 169 10.95 -8.05 3.42
CA GLU A 169 10.95 -9.21 4.31
C GLU A 169 9.51 -9.68 4.61
N MET A 170 8.57 -8.74 4.81
CA MET A 170 7.17 -9.06 5.03
C MET A 170 6.51 -9.69 3.78
N ASP A 171 6.83 -9.21 2.57
CA ASP A 171 6.40 -9.81 1.31
C ASP A 171 6.96 -11.24 1.15
N VAL A 172 8.25 -11.44 1.45
CA VAL A 172 8.86 -12.78 1.45
C VAL A 172 8.20 -13.70 2.47
N ILE A 173 7.87 -13.21 3.68
CA ILE A 173 7.16 -13.98 4.70
C ILE A 173 5.78 -14.38 4.20
N GLN A 174 4.99 -13.44 3.67
CA GLN A 174 3.65 -13.70 3.15
C GLN A 174 3.72 -14.73 2.02
N LYS A 175 4.60 -14.52 1.03
CA LYS A 175 4.79 -15.45 -0.08
C LYS A 175 5.18 -16.85 0.38
N ASN A 176 6.15 -16.96 1.28
CA ASN A 176 6.55 -18.26 1.84
C ASN A 176 5.41 -18.93 2.62
N TYR A 177 4.55 -18.14 3.26
CA TYR A 177 3.36 -18.66 3.92
C TYR A 177 2.35 -19.19 2.90
N CYS A 178 2.05 -18.40 1.86
CA CYS A 178 1.07 -18.69 0.82
C CYS A 178 1.49 -19.86 -0.10
N ASP A 179 2.78 -19.99 -0.40
CA ASP A 179 3.30 -21.06 -1.25
C ASP A 179 3.33 -22.42 -0.52
N ASN A 180 3.29 -22.43 0.82
CA ASN A 180 3.26 -23.65 1.62
C ASN A 180 1.83 -24.09 1.92
N LEU A 181 1.33 -25.07 1.17
CA LEU A 181 -0.04 -25.56 1.29
C LEU A 181 -0.34 -26.31 2.61
N GLU A 182 0.68 -26.64 3.40
CA GLU A 182 0.50 -27.21 4.75
C GLU A 182 0.16 -26.14 5.79
N ASN A 183 0.30 -24.85 5.44
CA ASN A 183 -0.10 -23.78 6.34
C ASN A 183 -1.62 -23.63 6.42
N PRO A 184 -2.14 -23.27 7.61
CA PRO A 184 -3.56 -22.96 7.79
C PRO A 184 -4.04 -21.93 6.76
N GLY A 185 -5.16 -22.24 6.11
CA GLY A 185 -5.81 -21.37 5.12
C GLY A 185 -5.29 -21.51 3.68
N MET A 186 -4.25 -22.29 3.41
CA MET A 186 -3.61 -22.29 2.07
C MET A 186 -4.17 -23.34 1.09
N GLN A 187 -4.94 -24.30 1.60
CA GLN A 187 -5.72 -25.24 0.79
C GLN A 187 -7.03 -24.57 0.40
N ILE A 188 -7.21 -24.32 -0.90
CA ILE A 188 -8.40 -23.64 -1.43
C ILE A 188 -9.40 -24.67 -1.96
N THR A 189 -10.64 -24.61 -1.50
CA THR A 189 -11.70 -25.52 -1.95
C THR A 189 -12.27 -25.12 -3.31
N GLU A 190 -13.01 -26.03 -3.94
CA GLU A 190 -13.72 -25.70 -5.18
C GLU A 190 -14.85 -24.69 -4.94
N GLU A 191 -15.54 -24.77 -3.79
CA GLU A 191 -16.58 -23.80 -3.47
C GLU A 191 -16.01 -22.39 -3.29
N GLU A 192 -14.85 -22.25 -2.63
CA GLU A 192 -14.17 -20.96 -2.48
C GLU A 192 -13.78 -20.37 -3.83
N ARG A 193 -13.21 -21.19 -4.74
CA ARG A 193 -12.90 -20.76 -6.11
C ARG A 193 -14.13 -20.28 -6.86
N GLN A 194 -15.23 -21.05 -6.79
CA GLN A 194 -16.45 -20.71 -7.51
C GLN A 194 -17.07 -19.42 -6.98
N THR A 195 -17.13 -19.24 -5.65
CA THR A 195 -17.64 -18.01 -5.04
C THR A 195 -16.79 -16.81 -5.46
N TYR A 196 -15.47 -16.91 -5.31
CA TYR A 196 -14.55 -15.84 -5.70
C TYR A 196 -14.70 -15.48 -7.19
N TYR A 197 -14.77 -16.48 -8.06
CA TYR A 197 -14.97 -16.27 -9.49
C TYR A 197 -16.28 -15.54 -9.78
N GLU A 198 -17.40 -15.99 -9.23
CA GLU A 198 -18.72 -15.39 -9.48
C GLU A 198 -18.83 -13.95 -8.96
N GLU A 199 -18.21 -13.65 -7.81
CA GLU A 199 -18.17 -12.31 -7.23
C GLU A 199 -17.30 -11.34 -8.02
N ASN A 200 -16.26 -11.85 -8.72
CA ASN A 200 -15.23 -11.02 -9.36
C ASN A 200 -15.19 -11.09 -10.89
N LYS A 201 -15.94 -12.00 -11.55
CA LYS A 201 -15.84 -12.18 -13.01
C LYS A 201 -16.17 -10.94 -13.83
N ASN A 202 -17.07 -10.10 -13.33
CA ASN A 202 -17.48 -8.84 -13.98
C ASN A 202 -16.47 -7.72 -13.85
N SER A 203 -15.42 -7.87 -13.04
CA SER A 203 -14.42 -6.82 -12.79
C SER A 203 -13.01 -7.22 -13.24
N ILE A 204 -12.60 -8.46 -13.01
CA ILE A 204 -11.19 -8.88 -13.22
C ILE A 204 -11.03 -10.10 -14.13
N PHE A 205 -12.11 -10.79 -14.50
CA PHE A 205 -12.06 -11.94 -15.42
C PHE A 205 -12.83 -11.72 -16.71
N ILE A 206 -13.07 -10.46 -17.09
CA ILE A 206 -13.55 -10.13 -18.44
C ILE A 206 -12.49 -10.60 -19.44
N LYS A 207 -12.97 -11.15 -20.56
CA LYS A 207 -12.12 -11.56 -21.67
C LYS A 207 -12.44 -10.65 -22.84
N ASP A 208 -11.41 -9.98 -23.36
CA ASP A 208 -11.55 -9.19 -24.59
C ASP A 208 -11.99 -10.08 -25.74
N ASP A 209 -12.73 -9.53 -26.70
CA ASP A 209 -13.16 -10.24 -27.90
C ASP A 209 -11.99 -10.49 -28.86
N ASP A 210 -12.04 -11.62 -29.57
CA ASP A 210 -11.24 -11.75 -30.80
C ASP A 210 -11.97 -10.96 -31.91
N ILE A 211 -11.28 -10.02 -32.56
CA ILE A 211 -11.87 -9.16 -33.60
C ILE A 211 -11.00 -9.11 -34.86
N GLU A 212 -11.65 -9.02 -36.01
CA GLU A 212 -11.03 -8.66 -37.28
C GLU A 212 -11.67 -7.39 -37.79
N LEU A 213 -10.88 -6.31 -37.85
CA LEU A 213 -11.31 -5.00 -38.28
C LEU A 213 -10.69 -4.65 -39.63
N GLU A 214 -11.49 -4.02 -40.48
CA GLU A 214 -11.01 -3.24 -41.61
C GLU A 214 -11.38 -1.79 -41.34
N PHE A 215 -10.46 -0.85 -41.58
CA PHE A 215 -10.75 0.55 -41.32
C PHE A 215 -9.99 1.49 -42.23
N VAL A 216 -10.60 2.64 -42.50
CA VAL A 216 -9.95 3.81 -43.08
C VAL A 216 -9.80 4.84 -41.96
N ARG A 217 -8.56 5.21 -41.64
CA ARG A 217 -8.21 6.16 -40.57
C ARG A 217 -7.36 7.29 -41.15
N ILE A 218 -7.89 8.51 -41.15
CA ILE A 218 -7.26 9.68 -41.78
C ILE A 218 -7.00 10.74 -40.71
N PRO A 219 -5.79 10.83 -40.14
CA PRO A 219 -5.44 11.83 -39.14
C PRO A 219 -5.16 13.18 -39.81
N TYR A 220 -6.20 13.80 -40.38
CA TYR A 220 -6.09 14.97 -41.26
C TYR A 220 -5.40 16.17 -40.60
N GLU A 221 -5.55 16.35 -39.28
CA GLU A 221 -4.88 17.42 -38.55
C GLU A 221 -3.37 17.17 -38.44
N GLN A 222 -2.97 15.93 -38.15
CA GLN A 222 -1.56 15.52 -38.09
C GLN A 222 -0.90 15.56 -39.46
N ASP A 223 -1.62 15.12 -40.49
CA ASP A 223 -1.15 15.09 -41.87
C ASP A 223 -1.17 16.49 -42.53
N GLY A 224 -1.79 17.48 -41.87
CA GLY A 224 -1.83 18.87 -42.32
C GLY A 224 -2.70 19.08 -43.58
N LEU A 225 -3.76 18.29 -43.74
CA LEU A 225 -4.68 18.38 -44.87
C LEU A 225 -5.51 19.67 -44.79
N SER A 226 -5.76 20.28 -45.94
CA SER A 226 -6.65 21.44 -46.04
C SER A 226 -8.12 21.06 -45.82
N ASP A 227 -8.96 22.03 -45.45
CA ASP A 227 -10.41 21.83 -45.30
C ASP A 227 -11.05 21.20 -46.55
N GLN A 228 -10.58 21.59 -47.73
CA GLN A 228 -11.07 21.04 -49.00
C GLN A 228 -10.69 19.56 -49.16
N GLU A 229 -9.43 19.20 -48.90
CA GLU A 229 -8.96 17.81 -49.00
C GLU A 229 -9.66 16.91 -47.98
N THR A 230 -9.82 17.39 -46.74
CA THR A 230 -10.52 16.68 -45.67
C THR A 230 -11.98 16.42 -46.05
N GLU A 231 -12.67 17.43 -46.59
CA GLU A 231 -14.07 17.28 -47.00
C GLU A 231 -14.22 16.34 -48.21
N GLU A 232 -13.30 16.38 -49.18
CA GLU A 232 -13.27 15.43 -50.30
C GLU A 232 -13.07 13.98 -49.82
N LEU A 233 -12.17 13.74 -48.87
CA LEU A 233 -11.95 12.42 -48.27
C LEU A 233 -13.15 11.95 -47.45
N LYS A 234 -13.76 12.85 -46.67
CA LYS A 234 -14.98 12.55 -45.90
C LYS A 234 -16.15 12.16 -46.81
N GLN A 235 -16.31 12.85 -47.94
CA GLN A 235 -17.32 12.52 -48.94
C GLN A 235 -17.05 11.16 -49.59
N ALA A 236 -15.78 10.85 -49.91
CA ALA A 236 -15.38 9.55 -50.41
C ALA A 236 -15.67 8.43 -49.41
N MET A 237 -15.33 8.60 -48.13
CA MET A 237 -15.65 7.65 -47.06
C MET A 237 -17.18 7.47 -46.91
N THR A 238 -17.95 8.55 -47.04
CA THR A 238 -19.42 8.51 -46.95
C THR A 238 -20.03 7.78 -48.14
N ALA A 239 -19.48 7.94 -49.34
CA ALA A 239 -19.90 7.21 -50.53
C ALA A 239 -19.55 5.72 -50.40
N MET A 240 -18.33 5.40 -49.97
CA MET A 240 -17.89 4.04 -49.67
C MET A 240 -18.81 3.36 -48.66
N TYR A 241 -19.14 4.03 -47.55
CA TYR A 241 -20.08 3.53 -46.54
C TYR A 241 -21.47 3.21 -47.13
N LYS A 242 -21.96 4.03 -48.06
CA LYS A 242 -23.28 3.80 -48.71
C LYS A 242 -23.28 2.63 -49.70
N GLU A 243 -22.14 2.33 -50.28
CA GLU A 243 -21.96 1.20 -51.21
C GLU A 243 -21.63 -0.11 -50.48
N ALA A 244 -21.12 -0.01 -49.25
CA ALA A 244 -20.73 -1.15 -48.45
C ALA A 244 -21.92 -2.04 -48.09
N THR A 245 -21.68 -3.35 -48.11
CA THR A 245 -22.62 -4.37 -47.67
C THR A 245 -21.95 -5.26 -46.63
N SER A 246 -22.74 -5.96 -45.82
CA SER A 246 -22.20 -6.90 -44.81
C SER A 246 -21.39 -8.05 -45.41
N GLU A 247 -21.56 -8.35 -46.70
CA GLU A 247 -20.82 -9.40 -47.42
C GLU A 247 -19.54 -8.90 -48.08
N THR A 248 -19.39 -7.57 -48.26
CA THR A 248 -18.26 -6.93 -48.96
C THR A 248 -17.54 -6.00 -48.00
N GLY A 249 -16.35 -6.36 -47.52
CA GLY A 249 -15.53 -5.49 -46.67
C GLY A 249 -15.02 -4.24 -47.39
N LEU A 250 -14.45 -3.29 -46.62
CA LEU A 250 -13.88 -2.04 -47.14
C LEU A 250 -12.78 -2.30 -48.18
N GLU A 251 -11.98 -3.36 -47.98
CA GLU A 251 -10.89 -3.71 -48.90
C GLU A 251 -11.38 -3.87 -50.35
N SER A 252 -12.55 -4.49 -50.53
CA SER A 252 -13.14 -4.77 -51.84
C SER A 252 -13.58 -3.51 -52.60
N LEU A 253 -13.84 -2.41 -51.88
CA LEU A 253 -14.29 -1.14 -52.44
C LEU A 253 -13.12 -0.22 -52.80
N LEU A 254 -11.91 -0.46 -52.29
CA LEU A 254 -10.74 0.41 -52.50
C LEU A 254 -10.39 0.65 -53.98
N GLY A 255 -10.77 -0.25 -54.89
CA GLY A 255 -10.60 -0.06 -56.33
C GLY A 255 -11.35 1.15 -56.90
N SER A 256 -12.47 1.53 -56.29
CA SER A 256 -13.27 2.71 -56.66
C SER A 256 -12.86 3.98 -55.89
N TYR A 257 -12.04 3.83 -54.85
CA TYR A 257 -11.67 4.89 -53.91
C TYR A 257 -10.15 4.92 -53.68
N GLU A 258 -9.40 5.13 -54.77
CA GLU A 258 -7.93 5.07 -54.77
C GLU A 258 -7.28 6.04 -53.76
N ASN A 259 -7.92 7.20 -53.50
CA ASN A 259 -7.48 8.20 -52.54
C ASN A 259 -7.58 7.75 -51.06
N LEU A 260 -8.30 6.67 -50.77
CA LEU A 260 -8.43 6.12 -49.41
C LEU A 260 -7.42 4.99 -49.14
N ARG A 261 -6.72 4.48 -50.16
CA ARG A 261 -5.84 3.30 -50.02
C ARG A 261 -4.70 3.48 -49.03
N SER A 262 -4.10 4.67 -48.95
CA SER A 262 -2.98 4.94 -48.03
C SER A 262 -3.41 4.96 -46.56
N TYR A 263 -4.70 5.12 -46.31
CA TYR A 263 -5.30 5.24 -44.98
C TYR A 263 -6.02 3.95 -44.54
N PHE A 264 -6.09 2.96 -45.43
CA PHE A 264 -6.72 1.69 -45.16
C PHE A 264 -5.79 0.74 -44.41
N ALA A 265 -6.35 0.04 -43.42
CA ALA A 265 -5.70 -1.09 -42.77
C ALA A 265 -6.71 -2.22 -42.48
N SER A 266 -6.19 -3.43 -42.41
CA SER A 266 -6.91 -4.61 -41.92
C SER A 266 -6.11 -5.24 -40.79
N GLN A 267 -6.75 -5.49 -39.67
CA GLN A 267 -6.12 -6.01 -38.48
C GLN A 267 -6.97 -7.09 -37.82
N LYS A 268 -6.36 -8.26 -37.62
CA LYS A 268 -6.88 -9.30 -36.74
C LYS A 268 -6.22 -9.15 -35.37
N ILE A 269 -7.02 -9.16 -34.32
CA ILE A 269 -6.60 -8.94 -32.94
C ILE A 269 -7.21 -10.06 -32.12
N LEU A 270 -6.36 -10.85 -31.49
CA LEU A 270 -6.80 -11.84 -30.52
C LEU A 270 -6.97 -11.19 -29.15
N SER A 271 -7.88 -11.72 -28.35
CA SER A 271 -8.16 -11.35 -26.96
C SER A 271 -6.88 -11.13 -26.13
N GLY A 272 -5.93 -12.07 -26.20
CA GLY A 272 -4.64 -11.97 -25.50
C GLY A 272 -3.66 -10.92 -26.05
N GLU A 273 -3.96 -10.31 -27.20
CA GLU A 273 -3.10 -9.33 -27.88
C GLU A 273 -3.67 -7.90 -27.79
N ARG A 274 -4.92 -7.74 -27.32
CA ARG A 274 -5.65 -6.46 -27.30
C ARG A 274 -4.84 -5.31 -26.74
N SER A 275 -4.26 -5.49 -25.55
CA SER A 275 -3.41 -4.49 -24.88
C SER A 275 -2.21 -4.02 -25.71
N GLY A 276 -1.68 -4.86 -26.60
CA GLY A 276 -0.58 -4.50 -27.50
C GLY A 276 -1.01 -3.53 -28.60
N TYR A 277 -2.30 -3.51 -28.94
CA TYR A 277 -2.86 -2.67 -30.00
C TYR A 277 -3.45 -1.35 -29.49
N ASP A 278 -3.70 -1.20 -28.19
CA ASP A 278 -4.25 0.04 -27.62
C ASP A 278 -3.39 1.28 -27.95
N ASN A 279 -2.07 1.14 -27.95
CA ASN A 279 -1.16 2.23 -28.30
C ASN A 279 -1.07 2.51 -29.81
N LEU A 280 -1.51 1.58 -30.66
CA LEU A 280 -1.38 1.66 -32.12
C LEU A 280 -2.67 2.14 -32.78
N ILE A 281 -3.81 1.62 -32.29
CA ILE A 281 -5.14 1.79 -32.87
C ILE A 281 -6.21 1.86 -31.77
N GLY A 282 -5.87 2.33 -30.57
CA GLY A 282 -6.81 2.43 -29.44
C GLY A 282 -8.08 3.23 -29.75
N ASP A 283 -7.95 4.27 -30.58
CA ASP A 283 -9.05 5.05 -31.12
C ASP A 283 -10.03 4.21 -31.98
N VAL A 284 -9.49 3.45 -32.93
CA VAL A 284 -10.28 2.51 -33.75
C VAL A 284 -10.93 1.45 -32.87
N LEU A 285 -10.20 0.95 -31.89
CA LEU A 285 -10.62 -0.11 -30.98
C LEU A 285 -11.74 0.33 -30.03
N GLU A 286 -11.75 1.60 -29.62
CA GLU A 286 -12.81 2.23 -28.84
C GLU A 286 -14.06 2.42 -29.70
N LEU A 287 -13.92 3.05 -30.87
CA LEU A 287 -15.03 3.31 -31.79
C LEU A 287 -15.68 2.02 -32.35
N ALA A 288 -14.90 0.95 -32.47
CA ALA A 288 -15.37 -0.36 -32.90
C ALA A 288 -16.04 -1.17 -31.79
N GLY A 289 -15.98 -0.73 -30.53
CA GLY A 289 -16.35 -1.54 -29.36
C GLY A 289 -17.70 -2.24 -29.49
N GLU A 290 -18.71 -1.50 -29.96
CA GLU A 290 -20.10 -1.97 -30.10
C GLU A 290 -20.44 -2.59 -31.47
N LEU A 291 -19.51 -2.56 -32.44
CA LEU A 291 -19.75 -3.08 -33.79
C LEU A 291 -19.81 -4.61 -33.76
N LYS A 292 -20.93 -5.17 -34.23
CA LYS A 292 -21.05 -6.62 -34.41
C LYS A 292 -20.43 -7.05 -35.73
N LYS A 293 -20.20 -8.36 -35.86
CA LYS A 293 -19.78 -8.98 -37.12
C LYS A 293 -20.67 -8.53 -38.29
N GLY A 294 -20.04 -8.00 -39.33
CA GLY A 294 -20.68 -7.50 -40.54
C GLY A 294 -21.20 -6.06 -40.44
N GLU A 295 -21.00 -5.38 -39.32
CA GLU A 295 -21.44 -3.99 -39.12
C GLU A 295 -20.34 -2.97 -39.44
N TYR A 296 -20.81 -1.79 -39.84
CA TYR A 296 -19.99 -0.63 -40.15
C TYR A 296 -20.28 0.49 -39.15
N SER A 297 -19.24 1.23 -38.77
CA SER A 297 -19.44 2.56 -38.22
C SER A 297 -20.01 3.50 -39.29
N GLN A 298 -20.66 4.58 -38.86
CA GLN A 298 -20.78 5.75 -39.73
C GLN A 298 -19.39 6.37 -39.94
N VAL A 299 -19.30 7.34 -40.85
CA VAL A 299 -18.09 8.18 -40.93
C VAL A 299 -18.04 9.05 -39.68
N ILE A 300 -17.03 8.81 -38.85
CA ILE A 300 -16.81 9.51 -37.58
C ILE A 300 -15.70 10.55 -37.78
N ASP A 301 -15.83 11.70 -37.14
CA ASP A 301 -14.90 12.82 -37.21
C ASP A 301 -14.63 13.31 -35.79
N GLU A 302 -13.54 12.83 -35.19
CA GLU A 302 -13.20 13.08 -33.80
C GLU A 302 -11.69 13.30 -33.67
N TYR A 303 -11.31 14.27 -32.84
CA TYR A 303 -9.91 14.57 -32.50
C TYR A 303 -8.99 14.74 -33.73
N GLY A 304 -9.46 15.46 -34.75
CA GLY A 304 -8.64 15.73 -35.93
C GLY A 304 -8.43 14.52 -36.85
N THR A 305 -9.25 13.47 -36.70
CA THR A 305 -9.15 12.22 -37.46
C THR A 305 -10.52 11.77 -37.98
N LEU A 306 -10.57 11.33 -39.24
CA LEU A 306 -11.74 10.67 -39.84
C LEU A 306 -11.61 9.16 -39.73
N TYR A 307 -12.72 8.49 -39.40
CA TYR A 307 -12.79 7.03 -39.28
C TYR A 307 -13.96 6.46 -40.07
N LEU A 308 -13.72 5.34 -40.74
CA LEU A 308 -14.75 4.42 -41.22
C LEU A 308 -14.27 3.00 -40.90
N ILE A 309 -15.02 2.30 -40.07
CA ILE A 309 -14.60 1.03 -39.47
C ILE A 309 -15.62 -0.04 -39.85
N PHE A 310 -15.13 -1.22 -40.21
CA PHE A 310 -15.90 -2.41 -40.50
C PHE A 310 -15.44 -3.55 -39.60
N CYS A 311 -16.37 -4.14 -38.86
CA CYS A 311 -16.10 -5.37 -38.10
C CYS A 311 -16.34 -6.58 -39.01
N LYS A 312 -15.27 -7.15 -39.56
CA LYS A 312 -15.35 -8.29 -40.47
C LYS A 312 -15.65 -9.60 -39.76
N ASP A 313 -15.02 -9.79 -38.61
CA ASP A 313 -15.29 -10.93 -37.73
C ASP A 313 -15.20 -10.50 -36.27
N ARG A 314 -15.98 -11.18 -35.43
CA ARG A 314 -15.94 -11.03 -33.98
C ARG A 314 -16.31 -12.35 -33.34
N VAL A 315 -15.55 -12.72 -32.31
CA VAL A 315 -15.92 -13.76 -31.35
C VAL A 315 -16.13 -13.07 -30.02
N ASP A 316 -17.41 -12.93 -29.65
CA ASP A 316 -17.81 -12.35 -28.38
C ASP A 316 -17.40 -13.29 -27.25
N TYR A 317 -16.62 -12.78 -26.30
CA TYR A 317 -16.35 -13.46 -25.03
C TYR A 317 -17.00 -12.70 -23.88
N ASP A 318 -17.55 -13.44 -22.93
CA ASP A 318 -18.03 -12.83 -21.69
C ASP A 318 -16.89 -12.75 -20.67
N TYR A 319 -16.36 -13.91 -20.29
CA TYR A 319 -15.38 -14.04 -19.21
C TYR A 319 -14.34 -15.11 -19.56
N GLN A 320 -13.15 -14.98 -18.98
CA GLN A 320 -12.19 -16.06 -18.89
C GLN A 320 -12.80 -17.17 -18.06
N SER A 321 -12.76 -18.41 -18.51
CA SER A 321 -13.28 -19.54 -17.76
C SER A 321 -12.55 -19.71 -16.43
N ILE A 322 -13.26 -20.21 -15.41
CA ILE A 322 -12.66 -20.49 -14.09
C ILE A 322 -11.41 -21.38 -14.19
N SER A 323 -11.36 -22.29 -15.17
CA SER A 323 -10.18 -23.12 -15.47
C SER A 323 -8.99 -22.33 -16.00
N GLU A 324 -9.21 -21.29 -16.81
CA GLU A 324 -8.14 -20.41 -17.31
C GLU A 324 -7.52 -19.59 -16.16
N VAL A 325 -8.31 -19.21 -15.15
CA VAL A 325 -7.88 -18.30 -14.07
C VAL A 325 -7.71 -18.98 -12.71
N THR A 326 -7.70 -20.33 -12.66
CA THR A 326 -7.66 -21.08 -11.40
C THR A 326 -6.45 -20.73 -10.53
N ASP A 327 -5.27 -20.58 -11.14
CA ASP A 327 -4.05 -20.24 -10.40
C ASP A 327 -4.07 -18.81 -9.85
N VAL A 328 -4.67 -17.88 -10.60
CA VAL A 328 -4.87 -16.49 -10.15
C VAL A 328 -5.83 -16.44 -8.97
N ILE A 329 -6.97 -17.14 -9.06
CA ILE A 329 -7.95 -17.24 -7.97
C ILE A 329 -7.31 -17.85 -6.72
N ASN A 330 -6.60 -18.99 -6.88
CA ASN A 330 -5.94 -19.64 -5.75
C ASN A 330 -4.90 -18.73 -5.09
N LYS A 331 -4.14 -17.98 -5.88
CA LYS A 331 -3.17 -17.01 -5.36
C LYS A 331 -3.88 -15.94 -4.52
N ASN A 332 -4.89 -15.27 -5.08
CA ASN A 332 -5.58 -14.17 -4.41
C ASN A 332 -6.28 -14.63 -3.12
N LEU A 333 -6.97 -15.79 -3.16
CA LEU A 333 -7.62 -16.34 -1.98
C LEU A 333 -6.62 -16.69 -0.86
N ARG A 334 -5.43 -17.21 -1.21
CA ARG A 334 -4.38 -17.48 -0.21
C ARG A 334 -3.85 -16.19 0.42
N GLU A 335 -3.69 -15.14 -0.37
CA GLU A 335 -3.28 -13.81 0.14
C GLU A 335 -4.37 -13.24 1.06
N GLU A 336 -5.65 -13.31 0.68
CA GLU A 336 -6.79 -12.90 1.51
C GLU A 336 -6.90 -13.70 2.82
N HIS A 337 -6.70 -15.01 2.76
CA HIS A 337 -6.69 -15.87 3.95
C HIS A 337 -5.52 -15.54 4.88
N TYR A 338 -4.33 -15.30 4.33
CA TYR A 338 -3.18 -14.87 5.11
C TYR A 338 -3.46 -13.53 5.81
N ASP A 339 -3.97 -12.54 5.08
CA ASP A 339 -4.32 -11.23 5.64
C ASP A 339 -5.38 -11.33 6.73
N GLY A 340 -6.37 -12.21 6.55
CA GLY A 340 -7.36 -12.54 7.58
C GLY A 340 -6.72 -13.10 8.85
N ILE A 341 -5.79 -14.05 8.72
CA ILE A 341 -5.07 -14.65 9.87
C ILE A 341 -4.23 -13.61 10.61
N ILE A 342 -3.51 -12.74 9.89
CA ILE A 342 -2.71 -11.68 10.52
C ILE A 342 -3.61 -10.65 11.19
N ARG A 343 -4.73 -10.28 10.57
CA ARG A 343 -5.71 -9.35 11.16
C ARG A 343 -6.30 -9.93 12.44
N GLU A 344 -6.71 -11.20 12.45
CA GLU A 344 -7.21 -11.86 13.66
C GLU A 344 -6.15 -11.87 14.77
N LYS A 345 -4.89 -12.19 14.45
CA LYS A 345 -3.77 -12.12 15.41
C LYS A 345 -3.60 -10.71 15.96
N ALA A 346 -3.69 -9.68 15.12
CA ALA A 346 -3.62 -8.29 15.55
C ALA A 346 -4.79 -7.94 16.48
N GLU A 347 -6.03 -8.22 16.08
CA GLU A 347 -7.25 -7.91 16.84
C GLU A 347 -7.28 -8.59 18.21
N THR A 348 -6.77 -9.82 18.31
CA THR A 348 -6.73 -10.61 19.55
C THR A 348 -5.50 -10.32 20.42
N SER A 349 -4.58 -9.48 19.95
CA SER A 349 -3.36 -9.15 20.70
C SER A 349 -3.65 -8.37 21.99
N VAL A 350 -2.97 -8.74 23.06
CA VAL A 350 -3.10 -8.09 24.38
C VAL A 350 -2.10 -6.97 24.50
N VAL A 351 -2.60 -5.74 24.66
CA VAL A 351 -1.80 -4.54 24.90
C VAL A 351 -1.67 -4.29 26.40
N GLU A 352 -0.44 -4.32 26.92
CA GLU A 352 -0.16 -3.99 28.32
C GLU A 352 0.66 -2.71 28.43
N GLY A 353 0.27 -1.83 29.35
CA GLY A 353 0.96 -0.58 29.59
C GLY A 353 -0.01 0.47 30.13
N LYS A 354 0.53 1.58 30.63
CA LYS A 354 -0.31 2.73 30.96
C LYS A 354 -0.49 3.54 29.68
N ILE A 355 -1.68 3.47 29.08
CA ILE A 355 -1.96 4.15 27.81
C ILE A 355 -1.67 5.66 27.87
N GLU A 356 -1.93 6.29 29.01
CA GLU A 356 -1.61 7.71 29.20
C GLU A 356 -0.10 7.98 29.10
N ASP A 357 0.75 7.07 29.58
CA ASP A 357 2.20 7.22 29.44
C ASP A 357 2.63 7.12 27.96
N VAL A 358 1.94 6.29 27.16
CA VAL A 358 2.16 6.19 25.72
C VAL A 358 1.74 7.48 25.03
N TYR A 359 0.56 8.03 25.34
CA TYR A 359 0.10 9.31 24.79
C TYR A 359 1.07 10.46 25.09
N GLN A 360 1.57 10.55 26.32
CA GLN A 360 2.56 11.56 26.70
C GLN A 360 3.90 11.34 25.98
N PHE A 361 4.32 10.07 25.83
CA PHE A 361 5.51 9.73 25.07
C PHE A 361 5.39 10.21 23.62
N THR A 362 4.29 9.89 22.93
CA THR A 362 4.03 10.26 21.52
C THR A 362 4.01 11.76 21.33
N LEU A 363 3.24 12.48 22.15
CA LEU A 363 3.18 13.95 22.12
C LEU A 363 4.58 14.57 22.23
N LYS A 364 5.42 14.03 23.13
CA LYS A 364 6.79 14.51 23.33
C LYS A 364 7.69 14.27 22.12
N GLN A 365 7.43 13.27 21.27
CA GLN A 365 8.25 13.05 20.07
C GLN A 365 7.90 14.02 18.95
N VAL A 366 6.61 14.26 18.72
CA VAL A 366 6.14 15.10 17.59
C VAL A 366 6.25 16.61 17.86
N VAL A 367 6.46 17.02 19.11
CA VAL A 367 6.61 18.45 19.49
C VAL A 367 8.08 18.92 19.57
N LYS A 368 9.05 17.98 19.58
CA LYS A 368 10.49 18.31 19.52
C LYS A 368 10.80 19.05 18.23
#